data_AF-Q157F2-F1
#
_entry.id   AF-Q157F2-F1
#
_cell.length_a   1.000
_cell.length_b   1.000
_cell.length_c   1.000
_cell.angle_alpha   90.00
_cell.angle_beta   90.00
_cell.angle_gamma   90.00
#
_symmetry.space_group_name_H-M   'P 1'
#
loop_
_entity.id
_entity.type
_entity.pdbx_description
1 polymer ?
#
loop_
_entity_poly.entity_id
_entity_poly.type
_entity_poly.pdbx_seq_one_letter_code
_entity_poly.pdbx_strand_id
1 'polypeptide(L)'
;MTTPRKPPADATPQVKSRWQEMRDKARANAQQIPPYVFDGTEPPTLITMPDTVERSIAMAEFAREGMQRADMRGAFKVLLGDSFDAVWSVIANEHATVIEILFNDITDHFYPPE
;
A
#
# COMPACT_ATOMS: atom_id res chain seq x y z
N MET A 1 -8.15 54.36 27.96
CA MET A 1 -6.74 53.98 27.79
C MET A 1 -6.68 52.49 27.50
N THR A 2 -6.55 52.11 26.23
CA THR A 2 -6.49 50.72 25.77
C THR A 2 -5.03 50.33 25.60
N THR A 3 -4.54 49.40 26.42
CA THR A 3 -3.18 48.87 26.31
C THR A 3 -3.11 47.89 25.13
N PRO A 4 -2.13 48.00 24.21
CA PRO A 4 -1.96 47.02 23.14
C PRO A 4 -1.43 45.69 23.70
N ARG A 5 -2.10 44.59 23.34
CA ARG A 5 -1.69 43.22 23.70
C ARG A 5 -0.44 42.86 22.90
N LYS A 6 0.68 42.66 23.60
CA LYS A 6 1.96 42.16 23.05
C LYS A 6 1.71 40.83 22.31
N PRO A 7 2.14 40.66 21.04
CA PRO A 7 2.10 39.35 20.41
C PRO A 7 3.00 38.39 21.21
N PRO A 8 2.63 37.10 21.37
CA PRO A 8 3.51 36.16 22.05
C PRO A 8 4.84 36.09 21.30
N ALA A 9 5.90 36.46 22.02
CA ALA A 9 7.27 36.28 21.59
C ALA A 9 7.57 34.77 21.53
N ASP A 10 8.33 34.40 20.51
CA ASP A 10 9.06 33.13 20.40
C ASP A 10 8.23 31.87 20.14
N ALA A 11 7.58 31.83 18.97
CA ALA A 11 7.48 30.58 18.25
C ALA A 11 8.88 30.23 17.70
N THR A 12 9.73 29.63 18.52
CA THR A 12 10.99 29.06 18.03
C THR A 12 10.62 28.05 16.95
N PRO A 13 11.16 28.15 15.72
CA PRO A 13 10.87 27.16 14.69
C PRO A 13 11.26 25.80 15.24
N GLN A 14 10.32 24.86 15.35
CA GLN A 14 10.66 23.47 15.64
C GLN A 14 11.58 23.01 14.51
N VAL A 15 12.88 22.92 14.79
CA VAL A 15 13.86 22.39 13.85
C VAL A 15 13.49 20.92 13.65
N LYS A 16 12.96 20.59 12.46
CA LYS A 16 12.59 19.22 12.12
C LYS A 16 13.83 18.34 12.18
N SER A 17 13.66 17.09 12.60
CA SER A 17 14.76 16.12 12.52
C SER A 17 15.07 15.79 11.06
N ARG A 18 16.32 15.40 10.76
CA ARG A 18 16.73 14.95 9.41
C ARG A 18 15.81 13.84 8.86
N TRP A 19 15.36 12.93 9.74
CA TRP A 19 14.40 11.89 9.38
C TRP A 19 13.04 12.48 8.97
N GLN A 20 12.50 13.41 9.76
CA GLN A 20 11.22 14.05 9.46
C GLN A 20 11.27 14.79 8.13
N GLU A 21 12.34 15.55 7.86
CA GLU A 21 12.52 16.22 6.57
C GLU A 21 12.59 15.25 5.40
N MET A 22 13.35 14.16 5.55
CA MET A 22 13.48 13.14 4.50
C MET A 22 12.15 12.44 4.23
N ARG A 23 11.42 12.05 5.29
CA ARG A 23 10.09 11.42 5.18
C ARG A 23 9.08 12.33 4.50
N ASP A 24 9.01 13.59 4.93
CA ASP A 24 8.07 14.56 4.38
C ASP A 24 8.37 14.83 2.90
N LYS A 25 9.66 14.98 2.53
CA LYS A 25 10.09 15.11 1.13
C LYS A 25 9.75 13.86 0.31
N ALA A 26 9.98 12.66 0.82
CA ALA A 26 9.67 11.42 0.12
C ALA A 26 8.16 11.28 -0.14
N ARG A 27 7.33 11.56 0.86
CA ARG A 27 5.85 11.50 0.73
C ARG A 27 5.32 12.54 -0.25
N ALA A 28 5.90 13.74 -0.29
CA ALA A 28 5.49 14.78 -1.23
C ALA A 28 5.78 14.41 -2.70
N ASN A 29 6.76 13.52 -2.94
CA ASN A 29 7.15 13.06 -4.27
C ASN A 29 6.69 11.63 -4.57
N ALA A 30 5.90 11.01 -3.69
CA ALA A 30 5.44 9.65 -3.89
C ALA A 30 4.51 9.59 -5.10
N GLN A 31 4.85 8.75 -6.07
CA GLN A 31 4.01 8.52 -7.24
C GLN A 31 2.70 7.87 -6.80
N GLN A 32 1.58 8.50 -7.17
CA GLN A 32 0.27 7.94 -6.93
C GLN A 32 -0.08 7.03 -8.10
N ILE A 33 0.14 5.73 -7.93
CA ILE A 33 -0.40 4.73 -8.85
C ILE A 33 -1.89 4.56 -8.51
N PRO A 34 -2.80 4.63 -9.51
CA PRO A 34 -4.22 4.41 -9.27
C PRO A 34 -4.46 3.06 -8.58
N PRO A 35 -5.43 2.95 -7.64
CA PRO A 35 -5.79 1.67 -7.07
C PRO A 35 -6.24 0.69 -8.16
N TYR A 36 -5.94 -0.59 -7.96
CA TYR A 36 -6.56 -1.66 -8.74
C TYR A 36 -8.03 -1.79 -8.29
N VAL A 37 -8.95 -1.90 -9.25
CA VAL A 37 -10.39 -2.02 -8.96
C VAL A 37 -10.80 -3.48 -9.07
N PHE A 38 -11.06 -4.12 -7.94
CA PHE A 38 -11.63 -5.47 -7.90
C PHE A 38 -13.15 -5.40 -7.92
N ASP A 39 -13.75 -5.80 -9.04
CA ASP A 39 -15.20 -5.73 -9.31
C ASP A 39 -15.98 -6.98 -8.84
N GLY A 40 -15.31 -7.96 -8.23
CA GLY A 40 -15.95 -9.14 -7.63
C GLY A 40 -16.68 -8.87 -6.31
N THR A 41 -16.63 -7.64 -5.77
CA THR A 41 -17.37 -7.23 -4.56
C THR A 41 -18.37 -6.11 -4.88
N GLU A 42 -19.37 -5.93 -4.01
CA GLU A 42 -20.31 -4.79 -4.06
C GLU A 42 -20.27 -4.00 -2.74
N PRO A 43 -19.78 -2.74 -2.73
CA PRO A 43 -19.19 -2.02 -3.86
C PRO A 43 -17.82 -2.62 -4.30
N PRO A 44 -17.29 -2.25 -5.48
CA PRO A 44 -15.97 -2.69 -5.91
C PRO A 44 -14.89 -2.35 -4.88
N THR A 45 -14.01 -3.31 -4.61
CA THR A 45 -12.94 -3.15 -3.63
C THR A 45 -11.73 -2.50 -4.30
N LEU A 46 -11.25 -1.41 -3.72
CA LEU A 46 -10.01 -0.76 -4.17
C LEU A 46 -8.81 -1.42 -3.49
N ILE A 47 -7.86 -1.88 -4.28
CA ILE A 47 -6.59 -2.43 -3.80
C ILE A 47 -5.51 -1.39 -4.04
N THR A 48 -4.73 -1.06 -3.01
CA THR A 48 -3.62 -0.12 -3.12
C THR A 48 -2.29 -0.85 -3.26
N MET A 49 -1.34 -0.18 -3.93
CA MET A 49 0.03 -0.67 -4.04
C MET A 49 0.59 -1.03 -2.64
N PRO A 50 1.41 -2.09 -2.53
CA PRO A 50 2.14 -2.41 -1.31
C PRO A 50 3.24 -1.38 -1.01
N ASP A 51 2.83 -0.20 -0.55
CA ASP A 51 3.61 1.03 -0.37
C ASP A 51 4.26 1.18 1.02
N THR A 52 3.97 0.26 1.95
CA THR A 52 4.65 0.18 3.24
C THR A 52 5.90 -0.67 3.14
N VAL A 53 6.92 -0.35 3.96
CA VAL A 53 8.19 -1.09 4.00
C VAL A 53 7.96 -2.60 4.18
N GLU A 54 7.09 -2.99 5.11
CA GLU A 54 6.78 -4.41 5.38
C GLU A 54 6.13 -5.10 4.18
N ARG A 55 5.15 -4.46 3.54
CA ARG A 55 4.49 -5.04 2.35
C ARG A 55 5.44 -5.12 1.17
N SER A 56 6.28 -4.10 0.97
CA SER A 56 7.30 -4.11 -0.08
C SER A 56 8.36 -5.20 0.15
N ILE A 57 8.82 -5.41 1.39
CA ILE A 57 9.77 -6.49 1.73
C ILE A 57 9.14 -7.85 1.44
N ALA A 58 7.92 -8.08 1.93
CA ALA A 58 7.24 -9.35 1.72
C ALA A 58 6.97 -9.62 0.22
N MET A 59 6.59 -8.61 -0.56
CA MET A 59 6.47 -8.75 -2.02
C MET A 59 7.81 -9.10 -2.70
N ALA A 60 8.92 -8.49 -2.26
CA ALA A 60 10.24 -8.81 -2.79
C ALA A 60 10.67 -10.25 -2.44
N GLU A 61 10.32 -10.75 -1.26
CA GLU A 61 10.55 -12.14 -0.86
C GLU A 61 9.77 -13.10 -1.76
N PHE A 62 8.49 -12.83 -2.03
CA PHE A 62 7.70 -13.64 -2.97
C PHE A 62 8.26 -13.62 -4.39
N ALA A 63 8.70 -12.46 -4.88
CA ALA A 63 9.31 -12.35 -6.21
C ALA A 63 10.62 -13.15 -6.32
N ARG A 64 11.41 -13.23 -5.24
CA ARG A 64 12.69 -13.96 -5.21
C ARG A 64 12.51 -15.47 -5.11
N GLU A 65 11.62 -15.93 -4.25
CA GLU A 65 11.47 -17.37 -3.96
C GLU A 65 10.46 -18.06 -4.88
N GLY A 66 9.64 -17.27 -5.59
CA GLY A 66 8.50 -17.76 -6.34
C GLY A 66 7.34 -18.11 -5.42
N MET A 67 6.11 -17.99 -5.93
CA MET A 67 4.93 -18.37 -5.16
C MET A 67 4.86 -19.89 -5.05
N GLN A 68 5.25 -20.45 -3.91
CA GLN A 68 4.93 -21.84 -3.62
C GLN A 68 3.43 -21.96 -3.33
N ARG A 69 2.76 -22.94 -3.94
CA ARG A 69 1.31 -23.17 -3.76
C ARG A 69 0.87 -23.28 -2.30
N ALA A 70 1.77 -23.72 -1.41
CA ALA A 70 1.52 -23.84 0.02
C ALA A 70 1.36 -22.48 0.74
N ASP A 71 1.76 -21.36 0.14
CA ASP A 71 1.72 -20.02 0.76
C ASP A 71 0.91 -18.99 -0.04
N MET A 72 0.05 -19.43 -0.95
CA MET A 72 -0.75 -18.55 -1.80
C MET A 72 -1.64 -17.60 -0.98
N ARG A 73 -2.19 -18.07 0.15
CA ARG A 73 -2.98 -17.21 1.06
C ARG A 73 -2.12 -16.12 1.70
N GLY A 74 -0.89 -16.42 2.09
CA GLY A 74 0.04 -15.44 2.66
C GLY A 74 0.41 -14.37 1.64
N ALA A 75 0.72 -14.79 0.41
CA ALA A 75 0.99 -13.89 -0.71
C ALA A 75 -0.16 -12.93 -0.97
N PHE A 76 -1.39 -13.43 -1.04
CA PHE A 76 -2.57 -12.57 -1.20
C PHE A 76 -2.78 -11.62 -0.02
N LYS A 77 -2.51 -12.05 1.22
CA LYS A 77 -2.65 -11.17 2.38
C LYS A 77 -1.69 -9.99 2.32
N VAL A 78 -0.47 -10.22 1.86
CA VAL A 78 0.54 -9.16 1.66
C VAL A 78 0.15 -8.24 0.51
N LEU A 79 -0.23 -8.83 -0.63
CA LEU A 79 -0.59 -8.08 -1.83
C LEU A 79 -1.83 -7.21 -1.61
N LEU A 80 -2.88 -7.77 -1.01
CA LEU A 80 -4.17 -7.10 -0.84
C LEU A 80 -4.22 -6.17 0.38
N GLY A 81 -3.40 -6.41 1.40
CA GLY A 81 -3.39 -5.60 2.63
C GLY A 81 -4.76 -5.54 3.29
N ASP A 82 -5.25 -4.32 3.52
CA ASP A 82 -6.56 -4.07 4.17
C ASP A 82 -7.74 -4.63 3.35
N SER A 83 -7.57 -4.80 2.04
CA SER A 83 -8.59 -5.35 1.14
C SER A 83 -8.65 -6.89 1.16
N PHE A 84 -7.75 -7.54 1.91
CA PHE A 84 -7.61 -9.00 1.92
C PHE A 84 -8.93 -9.70 2.27
N ASP A 85 -9.56 -9.37 3.39
CA ASP A 85 -10.72 -10.14 3.85
C ASP A 85 -11.91 -10.03 2.88
N ALA A 86 -12.12 -8.85 2.28
CA ALA A 86 -13.19 -8.63 1.31
C ALA A 86 -12.98 -9.45 0.03
N VAL A 87 -11.81 -9.32 -0.59
CA VAL A 87 -11.49 -10.02 -1.84
C VAL A 87 -11.37 -11.53 -1.60
N TRP A 88 -10.71 -11.93 -0.51
CA TRP A 88 -10.50 -13.34 -0.18
C TRP A 88 -11.83 -14.07 0.05
N SER A 89 -12.85 -13.41 0.60
CA SER A 89 -14.19 -14.00 0.77
C SER A 89 -14.84 -14.42 -0.55
N VAL A 90 -14.47 -13.75 -1.66
CA VAL A 90 -14.98 -14.04 -3.01
C VAL A 90 -14.16 -15.15 -3.66
N ILE A 91 -12.83 -15.08 -3.59
CA ILE A 91 -11.94 -15.95 -4.38
C ILE A 91 -11.50 -17.24 -3.67
N ALA A 92 -11.77 -17.40 -2.37
CA ALA A 92 -11.23 -18.51 -1.57
C ALA A 92 -11.60 -19.91 -2.08
N ASN A 93 -12.73 -20.04 -2.80
CA ASN A 93 -13.23 -21.30 -3.32
C ASN A 93 -12.98 -21.47 -4.83
N GLU A 94 -12.29 -20.53 -5.46
CA GLU A 94 -11.99 -20.58 -6.88
C GLU A 94 -10.88 -21.58 -7.21
N HIS A 95 -10.79 -21.96 -8.47
CA HIS A 95 -9.72 -22.81 -8.96
C HIS A 95 -8.36 -22.11 -8.82
N ALA A 96 -7.31 -22.84 -8.43
CA ALA A 96 -5.98 -22.26 -8.19
C ALA A 96 -5.46 -21.44 -9.39
N THR A 97 -5.72 -21.88 -10.62
CA THR A 97 -5.35 -21.13 -11.84
C THR A 97 -6.04 -19.77 -11.94
N VAL A 98 -7.29 -19.62 -11.48
CA VAL A 98 -7.99 -18.32 -11.46
C VAL A 98 -7.30 -17.38 -10.48
N ILE A 99 -6.91 -17.91 -9.32
CA ILE A 99 -6.20 -17.16 -8.27
C ILE A 99 -4.81 -16.73 -8.77
N GLU A 100 -4.07 -17.61 -9.45
CA GLU A 100 -2.77 -17.29 -10.07
C GLU A 100 -2.91 -16.16 -11.11
N ILE A 101 -3.94 -16.20 -11.96
CA ILE A 101 -4.21 -15.15 -12.97
C ILE A 101 -4.53 -13.82 -12.29
N LEU A 102 -5.42 -13.82 -11.29
CA LEU A 102 -5.77 -12.60 -10.54
C LEU A 102 -4.56 -12.00 -9.84
N PHE A 103 -3.72 -12.83 -9.22
CA PHE A 103 -2.50 -12.36 -8.57
C PHE A 103 -1.61 -11.62 -9.56
N ASN A 104 -1.35 -12.25 -10.72
CA ASN A 104 -0.51 -11.67 -11.75
C ASN A 104 -1.08 -10.36 -12.30
N ASP A 105 -2.39 -10.30 -12.56
CA ASP A 105 -3.07 -9.10 -13.06
C ASP A 105 -2.95 -7.91 -12.08
N ILE A 106 -3.13 -8.17 -10.77
CA ILE A 106 -2.92 -7.15 -9.73
C ILE A 106 -1.45 -6.75 -9.66
N THR A 107 -0.50 -7.69 -9.72
CA THR A 107 0.92 -7.35 -9.66
C THR A 107 1.37 -6.57 -10.89
N ASP A 108 0.92 -6.93 -12.09
CA ASP A 108 1.28 -6.26 -13.34
C ASP A 108 0.75 -4.82 -13.38
N HIS A 109 -0.40 -4.56 -12.76
CA HIS A 109 -0.94 -3.19 -12.59
C HIS A 109 -0.02 -2.29 -11.75
N PHE A 110 0.64 -2.83 -10.71
CA PHE A 110 1.53 -2.06 -9.83
C PHE A 110 3.02 -2.13 -10.22
N TYR A 111 3.44 -3.21 -10.88
CA TYR A 111 4.82 -3.54 -11.21
C TYR A 111 4.90 -4.10 -12.64
N PRO A 112 4.63 -3.27 -13.66
CA PRO A 112 4.63 -3.75 -15.05
C PRO A 112 6.02 -4.26 -15.45
N PRO A 113 6.11 -5.33 -16.25
CA PRO A 113 7.38 -5.79 -16.79
C PRO A 113 8.03 -4.71 -17.67
N GLU A 114 9.35 -4.53 -17.52
CA GLU A 114 10.15 -3.64 -18.37
C GLU A 114 10.24 -4.11 -19.84
#